data_AF-A0A380EN90-F1
#
_entry.id   AF-A0A380EN90-F1
#
_cell.length_a   1.000
_cell.length_b   1.000
_cell.length_c   1.000
_cell.angle_alpha   90.00
_cell.angle_beta   90.00
_cell.angle_gamma   90.00
#
_symmetry.space_group_name_H-M   'P 1'
#
loop_
_entity.id
_entity.type
_entity.pdbx_description
1 polymer ?
#
loop_
_entity_poly.entity_id
_entity_poly.type
_entity_poly.pdbx_seq_one_letter_code
_entity_poly.pdbx_strand_id
1 'polypeptide(L)'
;MAHVNINISKIKYNAKVLQTVFQSKNMQFTPVIKCIAGDRTIVESLKALGINHVAESRLDNIISIADQDLTYTLLRTPAKKRFQI
;
A
#
# COMPACT_ATOMS: atom_id res chain seq x y z
N MET A 1 15.41 17.76 -16.44
CA MET A 1 14.69 16.49 -16.21
C MET A 1 13.71 16.71 -15.09
N ALA A 2 12.45 16.27 -15.21
CA ALA A 2 11.48 16.44 -14.13
C ALA A 2 11.80 15.50 -12.97
N HIS A 3 11.74 15.99 -11.73
CA HIS A 3 11.98 15.22 -10.52
C HIS A 3 10.84 15.46 -9.52
N VAL A 4 10.46 14.43 -8.77
CA VAL A 4 9.46 14.51 -7.71
C VAL A 4 10.10 14.11 -6.38
N ASN A 5 10.13 15.03 -5.42
CA ASN A 5 10.59 14.75 -4.07
C ASN A 5 9.43 14.21 -3.22
N ILE A 6 9.57 13.00 -2.68
CA ILE A 6 8.57 12.39 -1.80
C ILE A 6 9.03 12.48 -0.35
N ASN A 7 8.20 13.05 0.52
CA ASN A 7 8.46 13.09 1.97
C ASN A 7 7.80 11.86 2.64
N ILE A 8 8.61 10.83 2.91
CA ILE A 8 8.15 9.57 3.52
C ILE A 8 7.57 9.80 4.92
N SER A 9 8.18 10.69 5.72
CA SER A 9 7.70 11.00 7.07
C SER A 9 6.29 11.57 7.07
N LYS A 10 5.90 12.36 6.05
CA LYS A 10 4.53 12.87 5.93
C LYS A 10 3.53 11.77 5.54
N ILE A 11 3.93 10.81 4.70
CA ILE A 11 3.07 9.65 4.39
C ILE A 11 2.81 8.85 5.67
N LYS A 12 3.86 8.53 6.43
CA LYS A 12 3.76 7.84 7.72
C LYS A 12 2.90 8.61 8.72
N TYR A 13 3.11 9.92 8.85
CA TYR A 13 2.31 10.78 9.73
C TYR A 13 0.83 10.77 9.35
N ASN A 14 0.50 10.96 8.07
CA ASN A 14 -0.88 10.94 7.59
C ASN A 14 -1.56 9.59 7.84
N ALA A 15 -0.86 8.49 7.59
CA ALA A 15 -1.36 7.15 7.88
C ALA A 15 -1.63 6.97 9.38
N LYS A 16 -0.74 7.46 10.25
CA LYS A 16 -0.93 7.41 11.71
C LYS A 16 -2.11 8.25 12.17
N VAL A 17 -2.28 9.46 11.65
CA VAL A 17 -3.45 10.33 11.96
C VAL A 17 -4.75 9.63 11.56
N LEU A 18 -4.82 9.08 10.35
CA LEU A 18 -6.00 8.33 9.90
C LEU A 18 -6.26 7.10 10.78
N GLN A 19 -5.21 6.36 11.13
CA GLN A 19 -5.31 5.22 12.04
C GLN A 19 -5.93 5.63 13.38
N THR A 20 -5.49 6.73 14.00
CA THR A 20 -6.08 7.24 15.24
C THR A 20 -7.56 7.64 15.07
N VAL A 21 -7.89 8.35 13.98
CA VAL A 21 -9.26 8.82 13.69
C VAL A 21 -10.24 7.67 13.44
N PHE A 22 -9.79 6.59 12.81
CA PHE A 22 -10.62 5.42 12.54
C PHE A 22 -10.70 4.48 13.75
N GLN A 23 -9.60 4.29 14.48
CA GLN A 23 -9.60 3.52 15.73
C GLN A 23 -10.55 4.13 16.77
N SER A 24 -10.63 5.45 16.87
CA SER A 24 -11.59 6.12 17.78
C SER A 24 -13.06 5.87 17.41
N LYS A 25 -13.33 5.28 16.23
CA LYS A 25 -14.67 4.93 15.73
C LYS A 25 -14.85 3.42 15.58
N ASN A 26 -13.94 2.60 16.12
CA ASN A 26 -13.90 1.14 15.91
C ASN A 26 -13.89 0.75 14.42
N MET A 27 -13.25 1.55 13.58
CA MET A 27 -13.08 1.30 12.15
C MET A 27 -11.65 0.92 11.81
N GLN A 28 -11.50 -0.04 10.91
CA GLN A 28 -10.23 -0.35 10.25
C GLN A 28 -10.21 0.29 8.87
N PHE A 29 -9.02 0.51 8.32
CA PHE A 29 -8.87 1.01 6.96
C PHE A 29 -7.73 0.28 6.25
N THR A 30 -7.89 0.13 4.95
CA THR A 30 -6.89 -0.46 4.06
C THR A 30 -6.33 0.64 3.17
N PRO A 31 -5.05 1.01 3.30
CA PRO A 31 -4.46 1.99 2.40
C PRO A 31 -4.39 1.48 0.97
N VAL A 32 -4.73 2.35 0.02
CA VAL A 32 -4.58 2.07 -1.42
C VAL A 32 -3.21 2.57 -1.88
N ILE A 33 -2.36 1.68 -2.39
CA ILE A 33 -0.99 1.97 -2.82
C ILE A 33 -0.83 2.10 -4.35
N LYS A 34 -1.93 2.11 -5.11
CA LYS A 34 -1.91 2.11 -6.59
C LYS A 34 -1.05 3.19 -7.27
N CYS A 35 -0.84 4.33 -6.61
CA CYS A 35 -0.17 5.51 -7.17
C CYS A 35 1.34 5.58 -6.84
N ILE A 36 1.89 4.60 -6.13
CA ILE A 36 3.30 4.60 -5.73
C ILE A 36 4.18 3.69 -6.58
N ALA A 37 3.62 3.09 -7.65
CA ALA A 37 4.34 2.23 -8.58
C ALA A 37 5.13 1.07 -7.93
N GLY A 38 4.63 0.54 -6.81
CA GLY A 38 5.30 -0.54 -6.07
C GLY A 38 6.51 -0.09 -5.24
N ASP A 39 6.67 1.21 -4.96
CA ASP A 39 7.77 1.73 -4.13
C ASP A 39 7.79 1.09 -2.72
N ARG A 40 8.82 0.26 -2.50
CA ARG A 40 8.97 -0.53 -1.28
C ARG A 40 9.23 0.33 -0.05
N THR A 41 9.92 1.48 -0.19
CA THR A 41 10.18 2.39 0.92
C THR A 41 8.88 2.97 1.47
N ILE A 42 7.93 3.32 0.59
CA ILE A 42 6.60 3.76 1.03
C ILE A 42 5.85 2.63 1.71
N VAL A 43 5.86 1.41 1.16
CA VAL A 43 5.19 0.24 1.77
C VAL A 43 5.76 -0.08 3.15
N GLU A 44 7.07 -0.11 3.31
CA GLU A 44 7.76 -0.36 4.58
C GLU A 44 7.42 0.72 5.63
N SER A 45 7.27 1.97 5.20
CA SER A 45 6.86 3.06 6.10
C SER A 45 5.45 2.85 6.68
N LEU A 46 4.54 2.24 5.91
CA LEU A 46 3.20 1.86 6.36
C LEU A 46 3.26 0.61 7.25
N LYS A 47 4.04 -0.42 6.88
CA LYS A 47 4.26 -1.63 7.70
C LYS A 47 4.78 -1.28 9.09
N ALA A 48 5.67 -0.30 9.21
CA ALA A 48 6.19 0.19 10.48
C ALA A 48 5.11 0.79 11.43
N LEU A 49 3.89 1.01 10.95
CA LEU A 49 2.72 1.41 11.74
C LEU A 49 1.78 0.24 12.08
N GLY A 50 2.18 -1.00 11.78
CA GLY A 50 1.36 -2.19 11.92
C GLY A 50 0.36 -2.39 10.77
N ILE A 51 0.47 -1.64 9.67
CA ILE A 51 -0.38 -1.82 8.49
C ILE A 51 0.24 -2.92 7.62
N ASN A 52 -0.32 -4.11 7.74
CA ASN A 52 0.10 -5.33 7.04
C ASN A 52 -0.90 -5.79 5.97
N HIS A 53 -1.94 -5.01 5.71
CA HIS A 53 -2.87 -5.19 4.60
C HIS A 53 -3.00 -3.91 3.77
N VAL A 54 -2.81 -4.00 2.46
CA VAL A 54 -2.92 -2.86 1.53
C VAL A 54 -3.72 -3.23 0.28
N ALA A 55 -4.17 -2.23 -0.46
CA ALA A 55 -4.90 -2.42 -1.70
C ALA A 55 -4.10 -1.93 -2.91
N GLU A 56 -3.97 -2.77 -3.94
CA GLU A 56 -3.24 -2.46 -5.17
C GLU A 56 -4.06 -2.87 -6.39
N SER A 57 -3.86 -2.18 -7.51
CA SER A 57 -4.56 -2.36 -8.78
C SER A 57 -3.82 -3.23 -9.79
N ARG A 58 -2.52 -3.50 -9.59
CA ARG A 58 -1.66 -4.24 -10.54
C ARG A 58 -0.92 -5.36 -9.83
N LEU A 59 -1.06 -6.59 -10.34
CA LEU A 59 -0.31 -7.75 -9.85
C LEU A 59 1.22 -7.53 -9.93
N ASP A 60 1.73 -6.85 -10.95
CA ASP A 60 3.19 -6.62 -11.09
C ASP A 60 3.76 -5.78 -9.94
N ASN A 61 2.98 -4.81 -9.43
CA ASN A 61 3.36 -4.03 -8.25
C ASN A 61 3.40 -4.92 -7.00
N ILE A 62 2.42 -5.82 -6.85
CA ILE A 62 2.37 -6.78 -5.73
C ILE A 62 3.56 -7.73 -5.79
N ILE A 63 3.85 -8.29 -6.97
CA ILE A 63 4.96 -9.22 -7.19
C ILE A 63 6.31 -8.52 -6.96
N SER A 64 6.47 -7.27 -7.39
CA SER A 64 7.73 -6.52 -7.20
C SER A 64 7.99 -6.11 -5.76
N ILE A 65 6.95 -5.88 -4.96
CA ILE A 65 7.10 -5.65 -3.51
C ILE A 65 7.66 -6.91 -2.82
N ALA A 66 7.20 -8.10 -3.23
CA ALA A 66 7.71 -9.41 -2.79
C ALA A 66 7.83 -9.57 -1.25
N ASP A 67 6.85 -9.05 -0.52
CA ASP A 67 6.85 -9.07 0.95
C ASP A 67 5.86 -10.13 1.47
N GLN A 68 6.38 -11.15 2.16
CA GLN A 68 5.60 -12.29 2.63
C GLN A 68 4.70 -11.96 3.84
N ASP A 69 5.01 -10.88 4.57
CA ASP A 69 4.23 -10.45 5.72
C ASP A 69 3.14 -9.44 5.34
N LEU A 70 3.04 -9.09 4.06
CA LEU A 70 2.02 -8.19 3.53
C LEU A 70 0.92 -8.98 2.84
N THR A 71 -0.32 -8.65 3.16
CA THR A 71 -1.50 -9.15 2.48
C THR A 71 -2.11 -8.06 1.60
N TYR A 72 -2.82 -8.48 0.55
CA TYR A 72 -3.25 -7.57 -0.51
C TYR A 72 -4.73 -7.73 -0.84
N THR A 73 -5.42 -6.61 -1.01
CA THR A 73 -6.67 -6.56 -1.78
C THR A 73 -6.35 -6.13 -3.20
N LEU A 74 -6.73 -6.94 -4.19
CA LEU A 74 -6.61 -6.56 -5.59
C LEU A 74 -7.85 -5.74 -6.01
N LEU A 75 -7.64 -4.47 -6.36
CA LEU A 75 -8.72 -3.51 -6.64
C LEU A 75 -9.49 -3.76 -7.93
N ARG A 76 -8.96 -4.61 -8.82
CA ARG A 76 -9.59 -4.95 -10.09
C ARG A 76 -9.16 -6.33 -10.55
N THR A 77 -10.02 -7.01 -11.29
CA THR A 77 -9.67 -8.25 -11.96
C THR A 77 -8.48 -8.01 -12.91
N PRO A 78 -7.39 -8.78 -12.80
CA PRO A 78 -6.26 -8.69 -13.72
C PRO A 78 -6.68 -9.24 -15.09
N ALA A 79 -5.99 -8.84 -16.15
CA ALA A 79 -6.28 -9.34 -17.49
C ALA A 79 -6.13 -10.88 -17.54
N LYS A 80 -7.00 -11.57 -18.28
CA LYS A 80 -7.09 -13.06 -18.33
C LYS A 80 -5.75 -13.78 -18.49
N LYS A 81 -4.79 -13.21 -19.22
CA LYS A 81 -3.44 -13.78 -19.41
C LYS A 81 -2.63 -13.96 -18.11
N ARG A 82 -3.01 -13.32 -17.01
CA ARG A 82 -2.27 -13.32 -15.74
C ARG A 82 -2.79 -14.29 -14.68
N PHE A 83 -3.80 -15.10 -15.01
CA PHE A 83 -4.34 -16.15 -14.12
C PHE A 83 -3.78 -17.55 -14.41
N GLN A 84 -2.87 -17.68 -15.37
CA GLN A 84 -2.18 -18.95 -15.61
C GLN A 84 -1.03 -19.06 -14.60
N ILE A 85 -1.38 -19.52 -13.41
CA ILE A 85 -0.44 -20.01 -12.39
C ILE A 85 -0.21 -21.49 -12.66
#